data_AF-A0A0A2LX36-F1
#
_entry.id   AF-A0A0A2LX36-F1
#
_cell.length_a   1.000
_cell.length_b   1.000
_cell.length_c   1.000
_cell.angle_alpha   90.00
_cell.angle_beta   90.00
_cell.angle_gamma   90.00
#
_symmetry.space_group_name_H-M   'P 1'
#
loop_
_entity.id
_entity.type
_entity.pdbx_description
1 polymer ?
#
loop_
_entity_poly.entity_id
_entity_poly.type
_entity_poly.pdbx_seq_one_letter_code
_entity_poly.pdbx_strand_id
1 'polypeptide(L)'
;MIKSQLLLDILDLIFDGLENEKNLRCQIPFLKENNQEHTGIGLFINLDADKNINDYKIPTINNSNKNVDGNPIERIDGLELINESQNILADISVHLTNGIIDCVEIWNKNGENYPKNEPNKYQLIQNWIVPEKRKTIVRN
;
A
#
# COMPACT_ATOMS: atom_id res chain seq x y z
N MET A 1 -5.62 -13.52 -6.06
CA MET A 1 -6.00 -12.94 -4.77
C MET A 1 -4.71 -12.70 -4.01
N ILE A 2 -4.62 -11.58 -3.32
CA ILE A 2 -3.52 -11.26 -2.40
C ILE A 2 -3.42 -12.38 -1.34
N LYS A 3 -2.20 -12.86 -1.10
CA LYS A 3 -1.86 -13.88 -0.10
C LYS A 3 -1.07 -13.29 1.06
N SER A 4 -0.31 -12.22 0.82
CA SER A 4 0.45 -11.48 1.82
C SER A 4 -0.48 -10.92 2.90
N GLN A 5 -0.22 -11.26 4.17
CA GLN A 5 -1.00 -10.72 5.28
C GLN A 5 -0.58 -9.27 5.54
N LEU A 6 0.71 -8.96 5.40
CA LEU A 6 1.21 -7.58 5.50
C LEU A 6 0.50 -6.68 4.49
N LEU A 7 0.40 -7.11 3.23
CA LEU A 7 -0.25 -6.32 2.19
C LEU A 7 -1.75 -6.12 2.47
N LEU A 8 -2.45 -7.14 2.95
CA LEU A 8 -3.85 -7.01 3.35
C LEU A 8 -4.02 -6.03 4.50
N ASP A 9 -3.17 -6.11 5.53
CA ASP A 9 -3.21 -5.19 6.67
C ASP A 9 -2.88 -3.74 6.25
N ILE A 10 -1.95 -3.55 5.30
CA ILE A 10 -1.62 -2.24 4.70
C ILE A 10 -2.83 -1.65 4.01
N LEU A 11 -3.44 -2.40 3.08
CA LEU A 11 -4.60 -1.93 2.31
C LEU A 11 -5.81 -1.67 3.22
N ASP A 12 -5.99 -2.47 4.26
CA ASP A 12 -7.05 -2.26 5.25
C ASP A 12 -6.86 -0.95 6.03
N LEU A 13 -5.63 -0.66 6.46
CA LEU A 13 -5.35 0.45 7.36
C LEU A 13 -5.15 1.79 6.63
N ILE A 14 -4.63 1.79 5.41
CA ILE A 14 -4.30 3.02 4.67
C ILE A 14 -5.52 3.75 4.12
N PHE A 15 -6.62 3.02 3.86
CA PHE A 15 -7.84 3.62 3.30
C PHE A 15 -8.80 4.19 4.35
N ASP A 16 -8.46 4.02 5.62
CA ASP A 16 -9.32 4.34 6.75
C ASP A 16 -9.59 5.85 6.83
N GLY A 17 -10.88 6.22 6.74
CA GLY A 17 -11.33 7.62 6.78
C GLY A 17 -11.18 8.39 5.46
N LEU A 18 -10.80 7.73 4.35
CA LEU A 18 -10.80 8.34 3.03
C LEU A 18 -12.23 8.46 2.48
N GLU A 19 -12.51 9.52 1.70
CA GLU A 19 -13.82 9.72 1.05
C GLU A 19 -14.25 8.49 0.21
N ASN A 20 -13.30 7.87 -0.48
CA ASN A 20 -13.52 6.70 -1.33
C ASN A 20 -13.17 5.37 -0.65
N GLU A 21 -13.06 5.32 0.68
CA GLU A 21 -12.66 4.13 1.46
C GLU A 21 -13.40 2.86 1.02
N LYS A 22 -14.74 2.93 0.93
CA LYS A 22 -15.58 1.79 0.56
C LYS A 22 -15.19 1.21 -0.79
N ASN A 23 -14.99 2.06 -1.79
CA ASN A 23 -14.66 1.62 -3.15
C ASN A 23 -13.27 1.00 -3.19
N LEU A 24 -12.28 1.63 -2.54
CA LEU A 24 -10.92 1.09 -2.43
C LEU A 24 -10.88 -0.29 -1.77
N ARG A 25 -11.64 -0.48 -0.68
CA ARG A 25 -11.77 -1.81 -0.03
C ARG A 25 -12.43 -2.84 -0.93
N CYS A 26 -13.45 -2.45 -1.70
CA CYS A 26 -14.12 -3.34 -2.63
C CYS A 26 -13.25 -3.76 -3.82
N GLN A 27 -12.15 -3.04 -4.11
CA GLN A 27 -11.17 -3.46 -5.13
C GLN A 27 -10.34 -4.67 -4.68
N ILE A 28 -10.04 -4.80 -3.38
CA ILE A 28 -9.08 -5.79 -2.83
C ILE A 28 -9.35 -7.24 -3.30
N PRO A 29 -10.59 -7.76 -3.32
CA PRO A 29 -10.87 -9.12 -3.79
C PRO A 29 -10.50 -9.38 -5.26
N PHE A 30 -10.41 -8.33 -6.07
CA PHE A 30 -10.08 -8.41 -7.50
C PHE A 30 -8.59 -8.22 -7.80
N LEU A 31 -7.78 -7.99 -6.76
CA LEU A 31 -6.34 -7.81 -6.88
C LEU A 31 -5.58 -9.13 -6.72
N LYS A 32 -4.46 -9.25 -7.44
CA LYS A 32 -3.51 -10.34 -7.31
C LYS A 32 -2.10 -9.76 -7.26
N GLU A 33 -1.28 -10.25 -6.34
CA GLU A 33 0.16 -9.97 -6.35
C GLU A 33 0.75 -10.50 -7.67
N ASN A 34 1.44 -9.62 -8.40
CA ASN A 34 2.11 -9.96 -9.66
C ASN A 34 3.60 -10.19 -9.41
N ASN A 35 4.37 -9.10 -9.29
CA ASN A 35 5.80 -9.14 -9.03
C ASN A 35 6.19 -8.23 -7.86
N GLN A 36 7.28 -8.61 -7.22
CA GLN A 36 7.93 -7.86 -6.16
C GLN A 36 9.32 -7.42 -6.63
N GLU A 37 9.62 -6.13 -6.50
CA GLU A 37 10.92 -5.55 -6.85
C GLU A 37 11.60 -5.00 -5.60
N HIS A 38 12.71 -5.62 -5.22
CA HIS A 38 13.56 -5.14 -4.14
C HIS A 38 14.64 -4.22 -4.68
N THR A 39 14.67 -2.99 -4.18
CA THR A 39 15.67 -1.98 -4.57
C THR A 39 16.87 -1.93 -3.61
N GLY A 40 16.91 -2.83 -2.63
CA GLY A 40 17.80 -2.76 -1.47
C GLY A 40 17.20 -1.86 -0.37
N ILE A 41 16.88 -0.61 -0.69
CA ILE A 41 16.28 0.35 0.25
C ILE A 41 14.80 0.06 0.50
N GLY A 42 14.11 -0.57 -0.43
CA GLY A 42 12.68 -0.78 -0.32
C GLY A 42 12.16 -1.94 -1.14
N LEU A 43 10.83 -1.98 -1.25
CA LEU A 43 10.07 -2.98 -1.95
C LEU A 43 8.92 -2.31 -2.71
N PHE A 44 8.78 -2.65 -3.99
CA PHE A 44 7.56 -2.41 -4.76
C PHE A 44 6.81 -3.72 -4.94
N ILE A 45 5.53 -3.74 -4.61
CA ILE A 45 4.63 -4.87 -4.80
C ILE A 45 3.58 -4.45 -5.84
N ASN A 46 3.74 -4.89 -7.08
CA ASN A 46 2.78 -4.57 -8.13
C ASN A 46 1.60 -5.54 -8.10
N LEU A 47 0.42 -5.01 -8.44
CA LEU A 47 -0.85 -5.70 -8.33
C LEU A 47 -1.54 -5.74 -9.68
N ASP A 48 -1.91 -6.94 -10.12
CA ASP A 48 -2.79 -7.11 -11.26
C ASP A 48 -4.24 -7.08 -10.82
N ALA A 49 -5.08 -6.43 -11.62
CA ALA A 49 -6.51 -6.35 -11.39
C ALA A 49 -7.32 -7.19 -12.38
N ASP A 50 -8.36 -7.86 -11.88
CA ASP A 50 -9.38 -8.49 -12.73
C ASP A 50 -10.33 -7.44 -13.34
N LYS A 51 -10.97 -7.76 -14.47
CA LYS A 51 -11.87 -6.86 -15.21
C LYS A 51 -13.04 -6.35 -14.38
N ASN A 52 -13.49 -7.13 -13.39
CA ASN A 52 -14.60 -6.77 -12.49
C ASN A 52 -14.23 -5.66 -11.50
N ILE A 53 -12.94 -5.27 -11.40
CA ILE A 53 -12.51 -4.17 -10.52
C ILE A 53 -13.10 -2.82 -10.92
N ASN A 54 -13.48 -2.66 -12.21
CA ASN A 54 -13.89 -1.38 -12.79
C ASN A 54 -15.15 -0.80 -12.12
N ASP A 55 -16.00 -1.65 -11.55
CA ASP A 55 -17.20 -1.23 -10.80
C ASP A 55 -16.86 -0.44 -9.52
N TYR A 56 -15.61 -0.55 -9.05
CA TYR A 56 -15.12 0.07 -7.82
C TYR A 56 -14.03 1.11 -8.06
N LYS A 57 -13.79 1.50 -9.31
CA LYS A 57 -12.84 2.56 -9.66
C LYS A 57 -13.25 3.86 -8.97
N ILE A 58 -12.27 4.59 -8.45
CA ILE A 58 -12.49 5.90 -7.82
C ILE A 58 -12.20 7.04 -8.80
N PRO A 59 -12.82 8.22 -8.64
CA PRO A 59 -12.48 9.40 -9.43
C PRO A 59 -11.00 9.79 -9.24
N THR A 60 -10.32 10.11 -10.32
CA THR A 60 -8.96 10.68 -10.28
C THR A 60 -9.05 12.19 -10.35
N ILE A 61 -8.43 12.85 -9.39
CA ILE A 61 -8.42 14.30 -9.20
C ILE A 61 -7.21 14.91 -9.92
N ASN A 62 -6.09 14.18 -10.00
CA ASN A 62 -4.87 14.66 -10.63
C ASN A 62 -4.71 14.15 -12.08
N ASN A 63 -5.00 15.02 -13.05
CA ASN A 63 -4.81 14.73 -14.47
C ASN A 63 -3.46 15.20 -15.03
N SER A 64 -2.59 15.84 -14.24
CA SER A 64 -1.28 16.31 -14.71
C SER A 64 -0.20 15.23 -14.59
N ASN A 65 -0.34 14.32 -13.62
CA ASN A 65 0.57 13.19 -13.45
C ASN A 65 -0.03 11.95 -14.13
N LYS A 66 0.64 11.45 -15.18
CA LYS A 66 0.15 10.33 -15.99
C LYS A 66 1.27 9.33 -16.25
N ASN A 67 0.91 8.05 -16.34
CA ASN A 67 1.83 7.03 -16.82
C ASN A 67 2.05 7.13 -18.35
N VAL A 68 2.88 6.23 -18.89
CA VAL A 68 3.25 6.21 -20.32
C VAL A 68 2.05 6.02 -21.26
N ASP A 69 0.96 5.42 -20.78
CA ASP A 69 -0.28 5.19 -21.53
C ASP A 69 -1.28 6.35 -21.38
N GLY A 70 -0.90 7.41 -20.68
CA GLY A 70 -1.74 8.59 -20.46
C GLY A 70 -2.78 8.42 -19.35
N ASN A 71 -2.70 7.35 -18.55
CA ASN A 71 -3.58 7.12 -17.41
C ASN A 71 -3.11 7.95 -16.20
N PRO A 72 -4.03 8.64 -15.50
CA PRO A 72 -3.69 9.43 -14.33
C PRO A 72 -3.14 8.54 -13.20
N ILE A 73 -2.13 9.03 -12.48
CA ILE A 73 -1.49 8.33 -11.36
C ILE A 73 -1.57 9.14 -10.08
N GLU A 74 -1.93 8.48 -8.99
CA GLU A 74 -2.12 9.07 -7.67
C GLU A 74 -1.42 8.23 -6.59
N ARG A 75 -1.13 8.86 -5.46
CA ARG A 75 -0.42 8.23 -4.33
C ARG A 75 -1.16 8.55 -3.04
N ILE A 76 -1.40 7.51 -2.25
CA ILE A 76 -1.94 7.61 -0.90
C ILE A 76 -0.79 7.26 0.05
N ASP A 77 -0.39 8.24 0.86
CA ASP A 77 0.68 8.10 1.84
C ASP A 77 0.11 7.94 3.25
N GLY A 78 0.94 7.38 4.13
CA GLY A 78 0.86 7.71 5.55
C GLY A 78 0.98 6.53 6.52
N LEU A 79 1.28 5.33 6.03
CA LEU A 79 1.54 4.22 6.94
C LEU A 79 3.03 4.16 7.27
N GLU A 80 3.33 3.82 8.53
CA GLU A 80 4.67 3.47 8.98
C GLU A 80 4.68 2.00 9.41
N LEU A 81 5.67 1.25 8.91
CA LEU A 81 5.95 -0.14 9.26
C LEU A 81 7.16 -0.22 10.19
N ILE A 82 6.99 -0.90 11.32
CA ILE A 82 8.05 -1.11 12.29
C ILE A 82 8.26 -2.61 12.53
N ASN A 83 9.52 -3.04 12.44
CA ASN A 83 9.98 -4.32 12.96
C ASN A 83 11.42 -4.16 13.46
N GLU A 84 11.56 -4.04 14.78
CA GLU A 84 12.85 -3.84 15.44
C GLU A 84 13.81 -5.02 15.22
N SER A 85 13.32 -6.26 15.26
CA SER A 85 14.14 -7.46 15.11
C SER A 85 14.83 -7.57 13.74
N GLN A 86 14.22 -7.00 12.69
CA GLN A 86 14.74 -6.95 11.33
C GLN A 86 15.27 -5.57 10.95
N ASN A 87 15.35 -4.64 11.91
CA ASN A 87 15.76 -3.25 11.70
C ASN A 87 14.94 -2.53 10.59
N ILE A 88 13.64 -2.80 10.52
CA ILE A 88 12.72 -2.13 9.61
C ILE A 88 12.07 -0.95 10.32
N LEU A 89 12.20 0.21 9.71
CA LEU A 89 11.38 1.39 9.96
C LEU A 89 11.08 1.99 8.58
N ALA A 90 9.89 1.77 8.04
CA ALA A 90 9.59 2.09 6.66
C ALA A 90 8.34 2.94 6.50
N ASP A 91 8.38 3.89 5.57
CA ASP A 91 7.18 4.58 5.09
C ASP A 91 6.50 3.73 4.01
N ILE A 92 5.18 3.71 4.02
CA ILE A 92 4.36 2.92 3.09
C ILE A 92 3.39 3.84 2.35
N SER A 93 3.29 3.55 1.05
CA SER A 93 2.43 4.27 0.12
C SER A 93 1.71 3.31 -0.80
N VAL A 94 0.47 3.64 -1.15
CA VAL A 94 -0.30 2.93 -2.17
C VAL A 94 -0.45 3.82 -3.38
N HIS A 95 -0.05 3.30 -4.54
CA HIS A 95 -0.18 3.95 -5.83
C HIS A 95 -1.44 3.49 -6.53
N LEU A 96 -2.15 4.44 -7.12
CA LEU A 96 -3.32 4.20 -7.94
C LEU A 96 -3.03 4.58 -9.39
N THR A 97 -3.38 3.70 -10.32
CA THR A 97 -3.40 4.00 -11.74
C THR A 97 -4.86 4.06 -12.19
N ASN A 98 -5.29 5.21 -12.69
CA ASN A 98 -6.65 5.44 -13.16
C ASN A 98 -7.71 5.08 -12.11
N GLY A 99 -7.49 5.44 -10.84
CA GLY A 99 -8.41 5.18 -9.74
C GLY A 99 -8.51 3.72 -9.29
N ILE A 100 -7.57 2.87 -9.73
CA ILE A 100 -7.45 1.46 -9.36
C ILE A 100 -6.12 1.26 -8.64
N ILE A 101 -6.13 0.47 -7.56
CA ILE A 101 -4.93 0.10 -6.80
C ILE A 101 -3.96 -0.68 -7.71
N ASP A 102 -2.74 -0.17 -7.82
CA ASP A 102 -1.75 -0.64 -8.80
C ASP A 102 -0.47 -1.15 -8.12
N CYS A 103 0.02 -0.45 -7.11
CA CYS A 103 1.27 -0.81 -6.45
C CYS A 103 1.28 -0.41 -4.97
N VAL A 104 1.95 -1.21 -4.15
CA VAL A 104 2.35 -0.83 -2.79
C VAL A 104 3.85 -0.62 -2.75
N GLU A 105 4.26 0.56 -2.33
CA GLU A 105 5.65 0.94 -2.14
C GLU A 105 5.97 0.94 -0.65
N ILE A 106 7.07 0.29 -0.28
CA ILE A 106 7.62 0.27 1.08
C ILE A 106 9.04 0.82 1.02
N TRP A 107 9.30 1.91 1.74
CA TRP A 107 10.59 2.60 1.73
C TRP A 107 11.26 2.58 3.11
N ASN A 108 12.35 1.83 3.27
CA ASN A 108 13.03 1.69 4.55
C ASN A 108 13.90 2.90 4.88
N LYS A 109 13.64 3.52 6.04
CA LYS A 109 14.39 4.65 6.58
C LYS A 109 15.72 4.24 7.21
N ASN A 110 15.84 2.96 7.61
CA ASN A 110 17.01 2.45 8.32
C ASN A 110 18.13 1.92 7.40
N GLY A 111 18.06 2.13 6.07
CA GLY A 111 19.13 1.82 5.12
C GLY A 111 18.83 0.72 4.11
N GLU A 112 19.84 0.33 3.33
CA GLU A 112 19.72 -0.43 2.06
C GLU A 112 19.52 -1.96 2.19
N ASN A 113 18.93 -2.43 3.29
CA ASN A 113 18.77 -3.87 3.56
C ASN A 113 17.32 -4.24 3.92
N TYR A 114 16.34 -3.76 3.14
CA TYR A 114 14.96 -4.21 3.34
C TYR A 114 14.85 -5.72 3.10
N PRO A 115 14.23 -6.50 4.00
CA PRO A 115 14.19 -7.95 3.90
C PRO A 115 13.52 -8.45 2.61
N LYS A 116 14.07 -9.53 2.05
CA LYS A 116 13.49 -10.20 0.86
C LYS A 116 12.24 -11.03 1.17
N ASN A 117 12.09 -11.45 2.43
CA ASN A 117 10.92 -12.19 2.88
C ASN A 117 10.03 -11.25 3.66
N GLU A 118 8.72 -11.42 3.51
CA GLU A 118 7.73 -10.71 4.31
C GLU A 118 8.01 -10.89 5.81
N PRO A 119 8.02 -9.80 6.60
CA PRO A 119 8.18 -9.89 8.04
C PRO A 119 6.98 -10.62 8.65
N ASN A 120 7.26 -11.62 9.46
CA ASN A 120 6.24 -12.37 10.20
C ASN A 120 5.76 -11.65 11.47
N LYS A 121 6.49 -10.63 11.93
CA LYS A 121 6.12 -9.75 13.03
C LYS A 121 6.24 -8.31 12.58
N TYR A 122 5.26 -7.47 12.90
CA TYR A 122 5.30 -6.07 12.53
C TYR A 122 4.27 -5.25 13.28
N GLN A 123 4.50 -3.93 13.27
CA GLN A 123 3.51 -2.93 13.62
C GLN A 123 3.26 -2.04 12.40
N LEU A 124 1.98 -1.77 12.09
CA LEU A 124 1.57 -0.78 11.11
C LEU A 124 0.85 0.37 11.82
N ILE A 125 1.25 1.60 11.51
CA ILE A 125 0.81 2.79 12.23
C ILE A 125 0.36 3.88 11.25
N GLN A 126 -0.80 4.49 11.50
CA GLN A 126 -1.26 5.66 10.75
C GLN A 126 -0.52 6.93 11.22
N ASN A 127 0.27 7.56 10.35
CA ASN A 127 1.07 8.72 10.70
C ASN A 127 0.32 10.07 10.55
N TRP A 128 -0.84 10.09 9.88
CA TRP A 128 -1.65 11.29 9.64
C TRP A 128 -2.73 11.53 10.70
N ILE A 129 -3.00 10.55 11.56
CA ILE A 129 -3.95 10.68 12.67
C ILE A 129 -3.21 11.06 13.95
N VAL A 130 -3.80 12.00 14.71
CA VAL A 130 -3.31 12.36 16.04
C VAL A 130 -3.18 11.12 16.95
N PRO A 131 -2.17 11.06 17.82
CA PRO A 131 -1.85 9.85 18.58
C PRO A 131 -3.04 9.20 19.32
N GLU A 132 -4.00 9.98 19.83
CA GLU A 132 -5.11 9.42 20.61
C GLU A 132 -6.15 8.65 19.77
N LYS A 133 -6.18 8.85 18.45
CA LYS A 133 -7.16 8.23 17.53
C LYS A 133 -6.52 7.28 16.51
N ARG A 134 -5.20 7.18 16.54
CA ARG A 134 -4.39 6.38 15.63
C ARG A 134 -4.75 4.91 15.78
N LYS A 135 -5.12 4.26 14.68
CA LYS A 135 -5.20 2.80 14.65
C LYS A 135 -3.82 2.22 14.43
N THR A 136 -3.59 1.08 15.05
CA THR A 136 -2.36 0.30 14.93
C THR A 136 -2.72 -1.16 14.75
N ILE A 137 -2.09 -1.81 13.78
CA ILE A 137 -2.13 -3.26 13.63
C ILE A 137 -0.82 -3.81 14.17
N VAL A 138 -0.90 -4.80 15.06
CA VAL A 138 0.27 -5.50 15.63
C VAL A 138 0.15 -6.98 15.30
N ARG A 139 1.18 -7.54 14.66
CA ARG A 139 1.33 -8.99 14.42
C ARG A 139 2.57 -9.50 15.16
N ASN A 140 2.39 -10.58 15.93
CA ASN A 140 3.37 -11.15 16.85
C ASN A 140 3.81 -12.56 16.47
#